data_AF-A0A125SIY0-F1
#
_entry.id   AF-A0A125SIY0-F1
#
_cell.length_a   1.000
_cell.length_b   1.000
_cell.length_c   1.000
_cell.angle_alpha   90.00
_cell.angle_beta   90.00
_cell.angle_gamma   90.00
#
_symmetry.space_group_name_H-M   'P 1'
#
loop_
_entity.id
_entity.type
_entity.pdbx_description
1 polymer ?
#
loop_
_entity_poly.entity_id
_entity_poly.type
_entity_poly.pdbx_seq_one_letter_code
_entity_poly.pdbx_strand_id
1 'polypeptide(L)'
;CGAMLARVDAGDEQLERKIHYRQQDLVDYSPVSEKHLADGMTVGELCAAAITMSDNSAANLLLATVGGPAGLTAFLRQIGDNVTRLDRWETELNEALPGDARDTTTPASMAATLRKLLTSQRLSARSQRQLLQWMVDDRV
;
A
#
# COMPACT_ATOMS: atom_id res chain seq x y z
N CYS A 1 -1.01 1.79 1.16
CA CYS A 1 -1.29 2.30 2.52
C CYS A 1 -2.51 3.19 2.68
N GLY A 2 -2.92 4.02 1.70
CA GLY A 2 -4.18 4.77 1.81
C GLY A 2 -5.41 3.88 2.09
N ALA A 3 -5.52 2.73 1.41
CA ALA A 3 -6.56 1.74 1.67
C ALA A 3 -6.50 1.15 3.10
N MET A 4 -5.29 0.97 3.65
CA MET A 4 -5.12 0.48 5.03
C MET A 4 -5.60 1.49 6.05
N LEU A 5 -5.24 2.76 5.87
CA LEU A 5 -5.73 3.83 6.71
C LEU A 5 -7.26 3.99 6.64
N ALA A 6 -7.86 3.80 5.46
CA ALA A 6 -9.32 3.81 5.32
C ALA A 6 -9.99 2.69 6.12
N ARG A 7 -9.38 1.50 6.16
CA ARG A 7 -9.86 0.39 6.99
C ARG A 7 -9.65 0.63 8.48
N VAL A 8 -8.54 1.26 8.87
CA VAL A 8 -8.31 1.70 10.26
C VAL A 8 -9.39 2.69 10.70
N ASP A 9 -9.70 3.67 9.86
CA ASP A 9 -10.74 4.66 10.13
C ASP A 9 -12.15 4.03 10.21
N ALA A 10 -12.40 2.95 9.45
CA ALA A 10 -13.64 2.17 9.50
C ALA A 10 -13.73 1.19 10.69
N GLY A 11 -12.64 0.98 11.44
CA GLY A 11 -12.57 0.01 12.52
C GLY A 11 -12.31 -1.43 12.08
N ASP A 12 -12.01 -1.65 10.80
CA ASP A 12 -11.76 -2.97 10.21
C ASP A 12 -10.27 -3.39 10.25
N GLU A 13 -9.41 -2.51 10.78
CA GLU A 13 -7.97 -2.71 10.89
C GLU A 13 -7.36 -1.88 12.04
N GLN A 14 -6.19 -2.28 12.53
CA GLN A 14 -5.41 -1.53 13.51
C GLN A 14 -3.96 -1.43 13.03
N LEU A 15 -3.35 -0.25 13.12
CA LEU A 15 -1.94 -0.08 12.74
C LEU A 15 -1.02 -0.91 13.64
N GLU A 16 -1.43 -1.14 14.88
CA GLU A 16 -0.70 -1.89 15.90
C GLU A 16 -0.87 -3.41 15.75
N ARG A 17 -1.78 -3.88 14.88
CA ARG A 17 -1.97 -5.31 14.63
C ARG A 17 -0.69 -5.89 14.06
N LYS A 18 -0.17 -6.93 14.70
CA LYS A 18 1.05 -7.62 14.28
C LYS A 18 0.76 -8.68 13.22
N ILE A 19 1.61 -8.72 12.19
CA ILE A 19 1.61 -9.72 11.12
C ILE A 19 2.91 -10.52 11.23
N HIS A 20 2.75 -11.83 11.43
CA HIS A 20 3.85 -12.79 11.31
C HIS A 20 3.82 -13.42 9.93
N TYR A 21 5.01 -13.60 9.36
CA TYR A 21 5.23 -14.13 8.02
C TYR A 21 6.52 -14.95 8.02
N ARG A 22 6.74 -15.71 6.96
CA ARG A 22 7.83 -16.67 6.81
C ARG A 22 8.78 -16.23 5.72
N GLN A 23 9.96 -16.85 5.70
CA GLN A 23 10.98 -16.58 4.70
C GLN A 23 10.48 -16.82 3.26
N GLN A 24 9.59 -17.80 3.07
CA GLN A 24 8.97 -18.12 1.78
C GLN A 24 7.98 -17.04 1.28
N ASP A 25 7.55 -16.13 2.15
CA ASP A 25 6.66 -15.02 1.79
C ASP A 25 7.47 -13.81 1.30
N LEU A 26 8.80 -13.85 1.44
CA LEU A 26 9.68 -12.77 0.99
C LEU A 26 9.88 -12.81 -0.52
N VAL A 27 9.78 -11.64 -1.15
CA VAL A 27 10.11 -11.39 -2.55
C VAL A 27 11.34 -10.51 -2.68
N ASP A 28 11.83 -10.32 -3.91
CA ASP A 28 13.00 -9.49 -4.19
C ASP A 28 12.84 -8.06 -3.63
N TYR A 29 13.94 -7.48 -3.16
CA TYR A 29 14.00 -6.17 -2.51
C TYR A 29 13.07 -6.01 -1.28
N SER A 30 13.49 -6.59 -0.16
CA SER A 30 12.75 -6.60 1.11
C SER A 30 13.61 -6.12 2.31
N PRO A 31 14.22 -4.92 2.23
CA PRO A 31 15.31 -4.48 3.11
C PRO A 31 14.93 -4.28 4.58
N VAL A 32 13.64 -4.21 4.89
CA VAL A 32 13.13 -4.10 6.27
C VAL A 32 12.50 -5.42 6.68
N SER A 33 11.57 -5.93 5.88
CA SER A 33 10.77 -7.11 6.25
C SER A 33 11.61 -8.38 6.39
N GLU A 34 12.71 -8.53 5.64
CA GLU A 34 13.63 -9.66 5.79
C GLU A 34 14.25 -9.78 7.20
N LYS A 35 14.32 -8.66 7.93
CA LYS A 35 14.94 -8.57 9.27
C LYS A 35 13.99 -8.95 10.40
N HIS A 36 12.70 -9.14 10.11
CA HIS A 36 11.64 -9.33 11.10
C HIS A 36 10.91 -10.68 10.98
N LEU A 37 11.59 -11.72 10.48
CA LEU A 37 11.01 -13.07 10.36
C LEU A 37 10.66 -13.72 11.71
N ALA A 38 11.36 -13.35 12.80
CA ALA A 38 11.16 -13.95 14.12
C ALA A 38 10.04 -13.26 14.92
N ASP A 39 9.97 -11.94 14.85
CA ASP A 39 9.15 -11.07 15.69
C ASP A 39 7.96 -10.44 14.96
N GLY A 40 7.93 -10.56 13.62
CA GLY A 40 6.90 -9.97 12.76
C GLY A 40 6.91 -8.44 12.77
N MET A 41 6.03 -7.85 11.97
CA MET A 41 5.87 -6.40 11.89
C MET A 41 4.41 -6.00 12.09
N THR A 42 4.19 -4.84 12.68
CA THR A 42 2.85 -4.24 12.74
C THR A 42 2.41 -3.73 11.37
N VAL A 43 1.10 -3.60 11.15
CA VAL A 43 0.54 -3.01 9.91
C VAL A 43 1.12 -1.62 9.66
N GLY A 44 1.31 -0.81 10.70
CA GLY A 44 1.95 0.50 10.61
C GLY A 44 3.42 0.44 10.18
N GLU A 45 4.20 -0.48 10.74
CA GLU A 45 5.60 -0.70 10.35
C GLU A 45 5.72 -1.20 8.91
N LEU A 46 4.84 -2.12 8.48
CA LEU A 46 4.80 -2.58 7.10
C LEU A 46 4.45 -1.43 6.15
N CYS A 47 3.51 -0.55 6.54
CA CYS A 47 3.17 0.60 5.72
C CYS A 47 4.32 1.61 5.63
N ALA A 48 5.04 1.82 6.72
CA ALA A 48 6.25 2.63 6.72
C ALA A 48 7.30 2.02 5.78
N ALA A 49 7.63 0.73 5.94
CA ALA A 49 8.63 0.04 5.12
C ALA A 49 8.28 0.05 3.62
N ALA A 50 7.02 -0.21 3.27
CA ALA A 50 6.57 -0.20 1.88
C ALA A 50 6.64 1.19 1.24
N ILE A 51 6.48 2.28 2.00
CA ILE A 51 6.52 3.64 1.44
C ILE A 51 7.93 4.23 1.49
N THR A 52 8.63 4.13 2.62
CA THR A 52 9.89 4.87 2.84
C THR A 52 11.14 4.14 2.35
N MET A 53 11.01 2.84 2.12
CA MET A 53 12.10 1.97 1.66
C MET A 53 11.66 1.13 0.45
N SER A 54 10.46 1.34 -0.07
CA SER A 54 9.87 0.55 -1.15
C SER A 54 9.95 -0.97 -0.94
N ASP A 55 9.76 -1.44 0.31
CA ASP A 55 9.87 -2.86 0.67
C ASP A 55 8.73 -3.69 0.04
N ASN A 56 9.10 -4.59 -0.88
CA ASN A 56 8.14 -5.31 -1.71
C ASN A 56 7.34 -6.36 -0.93
N SER A 57 7.98 -7.09 -0.01
CA SER A 57 7.25 -8.05 0.81
C SER A 57 6.30 -7.36 1.77
N ALA A 58 6.67 -6.19 2.32
CA ALA A 58 5.74 -5.39 3.10
C ALA A 58 4.52 -4.95 2.26
N ALA A 59 4.74 -4.55 1.00
CA ALA A 59 3.65 -4.24 0.08
C ALA A 59 2.74 -5.46 -0.16
N ASN A 60 3.30 -6.64 -0.46
CA ASN A 60 2.52 -7.88 -0.66
C ASN A 60 1.74 -8.30 0.60
N LEU A 61 2.37 -8.27 1.78
CA LEU A 61 1.70 -8.61 3.04
C LEU A 61 0.50 -7.70 3.32
N LEU A 62 0.63 -6.39 3.06
CA LEU A 62 -0.49 -5.44 3.17
C LEU A 62 -1.52 -5.63 2.06
N LEU A 63 -1.10 -5.94 0.84
CA LEU A 63 -1.98 -6.15 -0.29
C LEU A 63 -2.89 -7.36 -0.05
N ALA A 64 -2.38 -8.41 0.60
CA ALA A 64 -3.16 -9.57 1.01
C ALA A 64 -4.29 -9.21 1.98
N THR A 65 -4.07 -8.26 2.89
CA THR A 65 -5.12 -7.87 3.84
C THR A 65 -6.27 -7.15 3.14
N VAL A 66 -6.02 -6.38 2.07
CA VAL A 66 -7.07 -5.69 1.31
C VAL A 66 -7.74 -6.56 0.25
N GLY A 67 -7.44 -7.85 0.16
CA GLY A 67 -8.02 -8.75 -0.85
C GLY A 67 -7.25 -8.75 -2.18
N GLY A 68 -5.94 -8.51 -2.12
CA GLY A 68 -5.06 -8.56 -3.29
C GLY A 68 -5.19 -7.35 -4.22
N PRO A 69 -4.61 -7.44 -5.44
CA PRO A 69 -4.70 -6.39 -6.46
C PRO A 69 -6.15 -5.97 -6.79
N ALA A 70 -7.05 -6.95 -6.86
CA ALA A 70 -8.47 -6.72 -7.10
C ALA A 70 -9.11 -5.86 -5.99
N GLY A 71 -8.77 -6.13 -4.73
CA GLY A 71 -9.27 -5.36 -3.58
C GLY A 71 -8.75 -3.93 -3.55
N LEU A 72 -7.48 -3.70 -3.90
CA LEU A 72 -6.95 -2.34 -4.04
C LEU A 72 -7.62 -1.58 -5.19
N THR A 73 -7.81 -2.23 -6.34
CA THR A 73 -8.55 -1.63 -7.47
C THR A 73 -9.99 -1.30 -7.09
N ALA A 74 -10.67 -2.17 -6.32
CA ALA A 74 -12.01 -1.89 -5.81
C ALA A 74 -12.04 -0.67 -4.88
N PHE A 75 -11.07 -0.54 -3.96
CA PHE A 75 -10.92 0.66 -3.12
C PHE A 75 -10.76 1.93 -3.96
N LEU A 76 -9.91 1.90 -5.00
CA LEU A 76 -9.72 3.03 -5.91
C LEU A 76 -11.04 3.46 -6.57
N ARG A 77 -11.86 2.50 -7.02
CA ARG A 77 -13.20 2.79 -7.58
C ARG A 77 -14.12 3.44 -6.55
N GLN A 78 -14.11 2.99 -5.29
CA GLN A 78 -14.93 3.55 -4.22
C GLN A 78 -14.58 5.01 -3.89
N ILE A 79 -13.31 5.41 -4.05
CA ILE A 79 -12.87 6.80 -3.89
C ILE A 79 -12.96 7.61 -5.21
N GLY A 80 -13.53 7.02 -6.26
CA GLY A 80 -13.82 7.66 -7.54
C GLY A 80 -12.60 7.81 -8.45
N ASP A 81 -11.61 6.93 -8.34
CA ASP A 81 -10.59 6.71 -9.37
C ASP A 81 -11.04 5.55 -10.26
N ASN A 82 -11.42 5.85 -11.50
CA ASN A 82 -11.89 4.86 -12.48
C ASN A 82 -10.80 4.42 -13.46
N VAL A 83 -9.56 4.85 -13.26
CA VAL A 83 -8.46 4.68 -14.22
C VAL A 83 -7.37 3.80 -13.63
N THR A 84 -6.88 4.13 -12.45
CA THR A 84 -5.80 3.37 -11.80
C THR A 84 -6.26 1.93 -11.58
N ARG A 85 -5.38 0.98 -11.89
CA ARG A 85 -5.62 -0.45 -11.70
C ARG A 85 -4.35 -1.12 -11.22
N LEU A 86 -4.53 -2.10 -10.34
CA LEU A 86 -3.50 -3.04 -9.95
C LEU A 86 -4.03 -4.44 -10.25
N ASP A 87 -3.23 -5.22 -10.95
CA ASP A 87 -3.59 -6.53 -11.50
C ASP A 87 -2.67 -7.63 -10.97
N ARG A 88 -1.45 -7.29 -10.55
CA ARG A 88 -0.43 -8.23 -10.07
C ARG A 88 0.14 -7.82 -8.71
N TRP A 89 0.86 -8.77 -8.13
CA TRP A 89 1.62 -8.62 -6.90
C TRP A 89 3.04 -8.14 -7.21
N GLU A 90 3.80 -7.82 -6.17
CA GLU A 90 5.23 -7.66 -6.31
C GLU A 90 5.88 -9.04 -6.53
N THR A 91 6.85 -9.17 -7.44
CA THR A 91 7.47 -8.10 -8.25
C THR A 91 6.92 -7.97 -9.66
N GLU A 92 5.97 -8.84 -10.06
CA GLU A 92 5.49 -8.94 -11.44
C GLU A 92 4.74 -7.71 -11.93
N LEU A 93 4.21 -6.87 -11.03
CA LEU A 93 3.56 -5.60 -11.40
C LEU A 93 4.52 -4.62 -12.11
N ASN A 94 5.84 -4.82 -11.99
CA ASN A 94 6.87 -3.96 -12.58
C ASN A 94 7.25 -4.34 -14.02
N GLU A 95 6.57 -5.31 -14.66
CA GLU A 95 6.91 -5.79 -16.02
C GLU A 95 6.91 -4.68 -17.08
N ALA A 96 6.02 -3.68 -16.94
CA ALA A 96 5.99 -2.44 -17.72
C ALA A 96 6.06 -2.61 -19.26
N LEU A 97 5.42 -3.66 -19.81
CA LEU A 97 5.40 -3.89 -21.25
C LEU A 97 4.69 -2.74 -22.01
N PRO A 98 5.26 -2.23 -23.12
CA PRO A 98 4.60 -1.22 -23.93
C PRO A 98 3.22 -1.67 -24.43
N GLY A 99 2.19 -0.88 -24.13
CA GLY A 99 0.80 -1.15 -24.54
C GLY A 99 0.03 -2.09 -23.60
N ASP A 100 0.67 -2.65 -22.57
CA ASP A 100 -0.03 -3.36 -21.50
C ASP A 100 -0.65 -2.36 -20.51
N ALA A 101 -1.95 -2.51 -20.25
CA ALA A 101 -2.67 -1.63 -19.34
C ALA A 101 -2.62 -2.11 -17.88
N ARG A 102 -2.12 -3.32 -17.61
CA ARG A 102 -2.02 -3.86 -16.24
C ARG A 102 -1.09 -3.00 -15.38
N ASP A 103 -1.47 -2.81 -14.11
CA ASP A 103 -0.67 -2.09 -13.11
C ASP A 103 -0.34 -0.63 -13.50
N THR A 104 -1.26 0.02 -14.21
CA THR A 104 -1.08 1.39 -14.71
C THR A 104 -2.00 2.41 -14.04
N THR A 105 -1.59 3.66 -14.17
CA THR A 105 -2.40 4.86 -13.89
C THR A 105 -2.16 5.91 -14.97
N THR A 106 -2.86 7.04 -14.87
CA THR A 106 -2.50 8.26 -15.62
C THR A 106 -1.99 9.31 -14.64
N PRO A 107 -1.14 10.26 -15.09
CA PRO A 107 -0.65 11.33 -14.22
C PRO A 107 -1.78 12.10 -13.51
N ALA A 108 -2.87 12.41 -14.24
CA ALA A 108 -4.01 13.12 -13.70
C ALA A 108 -4.78 12.29 -12.65
N SER A 109 -4.99 11.00 -12.89
CA SER A 109 -5.69 10.12 -11.96
C SER A 109 -4.91 9.93 -10.66
N MET A 110 -3.60 9.67 -10.74
CA MET A 110 -2.76 9.52 -9.55
C MET A 110 -2.72 10.79 -8.72
N ALA A 111 -2.54 11.97 -9.34
CA ALA A 111 -2.56 13.25 -8.64
C ALA A 111 -3.92 13.51 -7.95
N ALA A 112 -5.03 13.21 -8.63
CA ALA A 112 -6.37 13.34 -8.05
C ALA A 112 -6.60 12.38 -6.88
N THR A 113 -6.11 11.14 -6.98
CA THR A 113 -6.19 10.13 -5.92
C THR A 113 -5.39 10.55 -4.69
N LEU A 114 -4.13 10.97 -4.85
CA LEU A 114 -3.32 11.48 -3.74
C LEU A 114 -3.98 12.70 -3.08
N ARG A 115 -4.46 13.66 -3.86
CA ARG A 115 -5.19 14.82 -3.32
C ARG A 115 -6.41 14.39 -2.50
N LYS A 116 -7.23 13.46 -3.00
CA LYS A 116 -8.40 12.95 -2.27
C LYS A 116 -7.98 12.31 -0.95
N LEU A 117 -6.97 11.44 -0.96
CA LEU A 117 -6.51 10.76 0.24
C LEU A 117 -5.95 11.75 1.27
N LEU A 118 -5.28 12.81 0.84
CA LEU A 118 -4.61 13.76 1.74
C LEU A 118 -5.49 14.93 2.21
N THR A 119 -6.55 15.29 1.47
CA THR A 119 -7.29 16.53 1.75
C THR A 119 -8.81 16.39 1.83
N SER A 120 -9.38 15.23 1.51
CA SER A 120 -10.84 15.02 1.55
C SER A 120 -11.27 14.19 2.76
N GLN A 121 -12.56 14.21 3.10
CA GLN A 121 -13.13 13.42 4.21
C GLN A 121 -13.16 11.90 3.98
N ARG A 122 -12.35 11.36 3.06
CA ARG A 122 -12.20 9.92 2.81
C ARG A 122 -11.32 9.23 3.84
N LEU A 123 -10.38 9.97 4.44
CA LEU A 123 -9.57 9.55 5.57
C LEU A 123 -9.81 10.52 6.73
N SER A 124 -9.70 10.02 7.97
CA SER A 124 -9.69 10.86 9.16
C SER A 124 -8.48 11.79 9.15
N ALA A 125 -8.55 12.91 9.89
CA ALA A 125 -7.45 13.86 9.95
C ALA A 125 -6.14 13.22 10.49
N ARG A 126 -6.24 12.22 11.38
CA ARG A 126 -5.09 11.46 11.87
C ARG A 126 -4.48 10.61 10.75
N SER A 127 -5.32 9.90 10.01
CA SER A 127 -4.90 9.06 8.88
C SER A 127 -4.29 9.87 7.74
N GLN A 128 -4.85 11.02 7.38
CA GLN A 128 -4.25 11.95 6.41
C GLN A 128 -2.83 12.37 6.81
N ARG A 129 -2.66 12.80 8.07
CA ARG A 129 -1.34 13.18 8.60
C ARG A 129 -0.36 12.01 8.58
N GLN A 130 -0.81 10.81 8.93
CA GLN A 130 0.04 9.63 8.91
C GLN A 130 0.50 9.28 7.50
N LEU A 131 -0.41 9.32 6.51
CA LEU A 131 -0.06 9.07 5.11
C LEU A 131 0.96 10.10 4.61
N LEU A 132 0.72 11.39 4.89
CA LEU A 132 1.65 12.45 4.55
C LEU A 132 3.01 12.27 5.22
N GLN A 133 3.03 11.89 6.50
CA GLN A 133 4.27 11.66 7.24
C GLN A 133 5.12 10.57 6.60
N TRP A 134 4.51 9.43 6.23
CA TRP A 134 5.26 8.37 5.54
C TRP A 134 5.81 8.82 4.18
N MET A 135 5.08 9.67 3.44
CA MET A 135 5.59 10.22 2.17
C MET A 135 6.75 11.21 2.38
N VAL A 136 6.75 11.96 3.49
CA VAL A 136 7.84 12.87 3.85
C VAL A 136 9.08 12.12 4.35
N ASP A 137 8.86 10.98 5.02
CA ASP A 137 9.92 10.16 5.62
C ASP A 137 10.61 9.21 4.62
N ASP A 138 10.39 9.38 3.32
CA ASP A 138 11.04 8.61 2.26
C ASP A 138 12.57 8.69 2.34
N ARG A 139 13.26 7.59 2.05
CA ARG A 139 14.70 7.43 2.35
C ARG A 139 15.53 6.91 1.18
N VAL A 140 14.93 6.73 0.02
CA VAL A 140 15.56 6.15 -1.17
C VAL A 140 15.52 7.09 -2.37
#